data_AF-A0A5N6KUG7-F1
#
_entry.id   AF-A0A5N6KUG7-F1
#
_cell.length_a   1.000
_cell.length_b   1.000
_cell.length_c   1.000
_cell.angle_alpha   90.00
_cell.angle_beta   90.00
_cell.angle_gamma   90.00
#
_symmetry.space_group_name_H-M   'P 1'
#
loop_
_entity.id
_entity.type
_entity.pdbx_description
1 polymer ?
#
loop_
_entity_poly.entity_id
_entity_poly.type
_entity_poly.pdbx_seq_one_letter_code
_entity_poly.pdbx_strand_id
1 'polypeptide(L)'
;MEQKLDAQYNNFIFRNGEIVWFQRYEGPWALGVVVRREAASSSKKQQYIIQPLSNPLQQQKQEICSHERMRPWLAWSPPPCTNPGLNPSPANGNKEYTFSTTPWQAVAQGGFAGPKGEGDAVIDGSVLAAKQVETMVTPFQPLAKIENQPPGDLYYNGVFIGGEKLWVGDALRLRNGSTMHDILVLHDILERQNPQDALRPTLLLIGDTYTPRTVQLEPQAVPENDLHLPLRVREDLTARNKVTLNGPTPQRRHSTFWRLQVKGARNKISDIRGRVYETSVLAPLLDAAGFQNACSKGEWNDVGGYMNGQGDCNRSQTPQGAHVTFQPAEIKANLQQQPQPQYMQQPQILNQQSPPPQQQHHQQQFHNNNFDEQFINYDTEGGFTNGYSGPQDYQQPGYWMDGAQR
;
A
#
# COMPACT_ATOMS: atom_id res chain seq x y z
N MET A 1 7.62 6.44 17.83
CA MET A 1 7.19 7.73 17.24
C MET A 1 6.26 7.50 16.05
N GLU A 2 6.69 6.69 15.08
CA GLU A 2 5.94 6.35 13.86
C GLU A 2 4.47 5.94 14.08
N GLN A 3 4.19 4.97 14.96
CA GLN A 3 2.82 4.52 15.26
C GLN A 3 1.89 5.66 15.69
N LYS A 4 2.39 6.64 16.45
CA LYS A 4 1.57 7.78 16.88
C LYS A 4 1.20 8.68 15.70
N LEU A 5 2.09 8.82 14.72
CA LEU A 5 1.83 9.53 13.48
C LEU A 5 0.77 8.78 12.64
N ASP A 6 0.92 7.46 12.55
CA ASP A 6 0.03 6.58 11.78
C ASP A 6 -1.40 6.48 12.35
N ALA A 7 -1.55 6.77 13.64
CA ALA A 7 -2.83 6.81 14.35
C ALA A 7 -3.58 8.14 14.19
N GLN A 8 -2.97 9.16 13.59
CA GLN A 8 -3.63 10.46 13.38
C GLN A 8 -4.63 10.40 12.22
N TYR A 9 -5.80 11.01 12.42
CA TYR A 9 -6.80 11.19 11.39
C TYR A 9 -6.38 12.28 10.41
N ASN A 10 -6.64 12.05 9.11
CA ASN A 10 -6.36 13.01 8.02
C ASN A 10 -4.90 13.53 7.99
N ASN A 11 -3.97 12.72 8.49
CA ASN A 11 -2.54 12.87 8.25
C ASN A 11 -2.13 11.84 7.18
N PHE A 12 -1.07 11.05 7.36
CA PHE A 12 -0.65 10.09 6.35
C PHE A 12 -1.56 8.85 6.29
N ILE A 13 -2.24 8.64 5.15
CA ILE A 13 -2.98 7.39 4.90
C ILE A 13 -2.02 6.25 4.58
N PHE A 14 -0.99 6.52 3.76
CA PHE A 14 0.01 5.54 3.36
C PHE A 14 1.16 5.55 4.36
N ARG A 15 1.55 4.38 4.84
CA ARG A 15 2.58 4.22 5.88
C ARG A 15 3.91 3.81 5.29
N ASN A 16 4.99 4.11 6.00
CA ASN A 16 6.32 3.71 5.57
C ASN A 16 6.43 2.18 5.49
N GLY A 17 7.01 1.68 4.39
CA GLY A 17 7.12 0.28 4.05
C GLY A 17 5.90 -0.30 3.34
N GLU A 18 4.79 0.43 3.21
CA GLU A 18 3.62 -0.08 2.48
C GLU A 18 3.85 -0.13 0.99
N ILE A 19 3.24 -1.14 0.36
CA ILE A 19 3.10 -1.19 -1.08
C ILE A 19 1.86 -0.40 -1.46
N VAL A 20 2.01 0.45 -2.47
CA VAL A 20 0.95 1.33 -2.95
C VAL A 20 0.95 1.36 -4.46
N TRP A 21 -0.24 1.57 -5.02
CA TRP A 21 -0.35 2.04 -6.39
C TRP A 21 0.04 3.50 -6.41
N PHE A 22 0.87 3.89 -7.35
CA PHE A 22 1.15 5.30 -7.61
C PHE A 22 1.18 5.57 -9.10
N GLN A 23 0.69 6.73 -9.49
CA GLN A 23 0.80 7.20 -10.87
C GLN A 23 2.20 7.79 -11.03
N ARG A 24 2.99 7.31 -12.00
CA ARG A 24 4.29 7.92 -12.36
C ARG A 24 4.07 9.32 -12.94
N TYR A 25 5.09 10.19 -12.88
CA TYR A 25 4.95 11.60 -13.29
C TYR A 25 4.45 11.74 -14.73
N GLU A 26 5.05 10.97 -15.64
CA GLU A 26 4.64 10.82 -17.03
C GLU A 26 4.57 9.33 -17.34
N GLY A 27 3.52 8.65 -16.87
CA GLY A 27 3.42 7.21 -17.10
C GLY A 27 2.19 6.54 -16.51
N PRO A 28 2.11 5.21 -16.70
CA PRO A 28 1.02 4.42 -16.15
C PRO A 28 1.09 4.35 -14.62
N TRP A 29 0.01 3.84 -14.04
CA TRP A 29 0.01 3.37 -12.66
C TRP A 29 1.03 2.24 -12.51
N ALA A 30 1.82 2.31 -11.44
CA ALA A 30 2.80 1.30 -11.07
C ALA A 30 2.67 1.01 -9.57
N LEU A 31 3.37 -0.04 -9.14
CA LEU A 31 3.51 -0.35 -7.71
C LEU A 31 4.84 0.16 -7.20
N GLY A 32 4.83 0.66 -5.97
CA GLY A 32 6.02 1.13 -5.29
C GLY A 32 5.90 0.95 -3.79
N VAL A 33 7.03 1.04 -3.12
CA VAL A 33 7.11 1.03 -1.66
C VAL A 33 7.22 2.46 -1.16
N VAL A 34 6.41 2.83 -0.17
CA VAL A 34 6.58 4.10 0.54
C VAL A 34 7.86 4.05 1.36
N VAL A 35 8.87 4.82 0.98
CA VAL A 35 10.18 4.86 1.66
C VAL A 35 10.21 5.94 2.74
N ARG A 36 9.51 7.06 2.49
CA ARG A 36 9.49 8.22 3.37
C ARG A 36 8.24 9.04 3.17
N ARG A 37 7.84 9.73 4.23
CA ARG A 37 6.76 10.71 4.25
C ARG A 37 7.30 12.07 4.62
N GLU A 38 6.89 13.06 3.84
CA GLU A 38 7.28 14.45 4.01
C GLU A 38 6.01 15.31 4.06
N ALA A 39 5.98 16.30 4.93
CA ALA A 39 4.98 17.35 4.86
C ALA A 39 5.69 18.66 4.57
N ALA A 40 5.15 19.43 3.60
CA ALA A 40 5.62 20.78 3.39
C ALA A 40 5.29 21.64 4.62
N SER A 41 6.26 22.39 5.12
CA SER A 41 6.09 23.24 6.31
C SER A 41 5.04 24.35 6.09
N SER A 42 4.81 24.72 4.82
CA SER A 42 3.91 25.79 4.35
C SER A 42 2.54 25.30 3.84
N SER A 43 2.49 24.10 3.25
CA SER A 43 1.27 23.55 2.66
C SER A 43 0.94 22.21 3.31
N LYS A 44 -0.30 22.02 3.78
CA LYS A 44 -0.78 20.76 4.38
C LYS A 44 -0.78 19.57 3.39
N LYS A 45 -0.06 19.67 2.28
CA LYS A 45 0.04 18.64 1.26
C LYS A 45 1.09 17.62 1.68
N GLN A 46 0.62 16.40 1.89
CA GLN A 46 1.46 15.26 2.19
C GLN A 46 2.17 14.81 0.92
N GLN A 47 3.47 14.61 1.04
CA GLN A 47 4.31 14.05 -0.01
C GLN A 47 4.92 12.74 0.46
N TYR A 48 5.18 11.87 -0.50
CA TYR A 48 5.71 10.54 -0.27
C TYR A 48 6.89 10.32 -1.20
N ILE A 49 7.99 9.78 -0.68
CA ILE A 49 9.07 9.25 -1.50
C ILE A 49 8.77 7.78 -1.74
N ILE A 50 8.62 7.42 -3.00
CA ILE A 50 8.27 6.07 -3.44
C ILE A 50 9.48 5.44 -4.11
N GLN A 51 9.80 4.21 -3.75
CA GLN A 51 10.70 3.36 -4.53
C GLN A 51 9.84 2.49 -5.46
N PRO A 52 9.84 2.75 -6.79
CA PRO A 52 9.09 1.93 -7.72
C PRO A 52 9.62 0.48 -7.71
N LEU A 53 8.69 -0.48 -7.74
CA LEU A 53 9.00 -1.88 -7.94
C LEU A 53 9.26 -2.15 -9.43
N SER A 54 10.18 -3.07 -9.71
CA SER A 54 10.68 -3.36 -11.06
C SER A 54 11.26 -4.78 -11.11
N ASN A 55 11.67 -5.19 -12.31
CA ASN A 55 12.47 -6.40 -12.50
C ASN A 55 13.90 -6.25 -11.89
N PRO A 56 14.58 -7.35 -11.56
CA PRO A 56 15.89 -7.32 -10.92
C PRO A 56 17.03 -6.80 -11.80
N LEU A 57 16.82 -6.63 -13.11
CA LEU A 57 17.84 -6.14 -14.04
C LEU A 57 17.83 -4.61 -14.19
N GLN A 58 16.76 -3.95 -13.74
CA GLN A 58 16.57 -2.51 -13.95
C GLN A 58 16.16 -1.83 -12.64
N GLN A 59 17.13 -1.18 -12.01
CA GLN A 59 16.89 -0.33 -10.84
C GLN A 59 16.12 0.93 -11.24
N GLN A 60 15.08 1.26 -10.48
CA GLN A 60 14.28 2.46 -10.66
C GLN A 60 14.74 3.55 -9.69
N LYS A 61 14.74 4.81 -10.17
CA LYS A 61 14.96 5.96 -9.29
C LYS A 61 13.73 6.15 -8.38
N GLN A 62 13.97 6.68 -7.19
CA GLN A 62 12.89 7.08 -6.30
C GLN A 62 12.11 8.26 -6.90
N GLU A 63 10.81 8.28 -6.67
CA GLU A 63 9.90 9.32 -7.16
C GLU A 63 9.23 10.03 -5.98
N ILE A 64 9.12 11.36 -6.06
CA ILE A 64 8.28 12.13 -5.13
C ILE A 64 6.85 12.10 -5.67
N CYS A 65 5.93 11.61 -4.85
CA CYS A 65 4.53 11.43 -5.20
C CYS A 65 3.65 12.23 -4.23
N SER A 66 2.66 12.93 -4.78
CA SER A 66 1.64 13.57 -3.98
C SER A 66 0.57 12.57 -3.58
N HIS A 67 -0.12 12.88 -2.47
CA HIS A 67 -1.19 12.05 -1.95
C HIS A 67 -2.26 11.67 -3.00
N GLU A 68 -2.62 12.60 -3.89
CA GLU A 68 -3.68 12.43 -4.90
C GLU A 68 -3.31 11.42 -6.00
N ARG A 69 -2.01 11.16 -6.17
CA ARG A 69 -1.47 10.22 -7.17
C ARG A 69 -1.25 8.82 -6.63
N MET A 70 -1.70 8.52 -5.42
CA MET A 70 -1.46 7.24 -4.74
C MET A 70 -2.76 6.55 -4.34
N ARG A 71 -2.80 5.22 -4.39
CA ARG A 71 -3.91 4.40 -3.90
C ARG A 71 -3.41 3.23 -3.06
N PRO A 72 -4.20 2.77 -2.07
CA PRO A 72 -3.82 1.62 -1.26
C PRO A 72 -3.59 0.38 -2.12
N TRP A 73 -2.71 -0.53 -1.68
CA TRP A 73 -2.50 -1.85 -2.31
C TRP A 73 -3.82 -2.52 -2.71
N LEU A 74 -4.75 -2.58 -1.77
CA LEU A 74 -6.06 -3.24 -1.92
C LEU A 74 -7.11 -2.41 -2.67
N ALA A 75 -6.75 -1.25 -3.24
CA ALA A 75 -7.68 -0.48 -4.05
C ALA A 75 -8.07 -1.23 -5.33
N TRP A 76 -7.12 -1.95 -5.94
CA TRP A 76 -7.31 -2.67 -7.20
C TRP A 76 -6.59 -4.01 -7.20
N SER A 77 -7.06 -4.92 -8.06
CA SER A 77 -6.31 -6.15 -8.36
C SER A 77 -5.21 -5.81 -9.37
N PRO A 78 -4.00 -6.40 -9.24
CA PRO A 78 -2.97 -6.25 -10.26
C PRO A 78 -3.50 -6.65 -11.65
N PRO A 79 -3.25 -5.84 -12.70
CA PRO A 79 -3.64 -6.21 -14.05
C PRO A 79 -2.82 -7.42 -14.54
N PRO A 80 -3.18 -8.01 -15.69
CA PRO A 80 -2.30 -8.92 -16.41
C PRO A 80 -0.94 -8.26 -16.72
N CYS A 81 0.10 -9.07 -16.88
CA CYS A 81 1.39 -8.60 -17.39
C CYS A 81 1.23 -8.05 -18.82
N THR A 82 2.00 -7.02 -19.13
CA THR A 82 2.09 -6.40 -20.45
C THR A 82 2.73 -7.31 -21.48
N ASN A 83 3.73 -8.14 -21.12
CA ASN A 83 4.23 -9.21 -21.97
C ASN A 83 3.25 -10.39 -21.95
N PRO A 84 2.54 -10.71 -23.06
CA PRO A 84 1.50 -11.74 -23.08
C PRO A 84 2.03 -13.12 -22.72
N GLY A 85 3.29 -13.44 -23.05
CA GLY A 85 3.90 -14.73 -22.75
C GLY A 85 4.05 -15.04 -21.26
N LEU A 86 3.97 -14.01 -20.39
CA LEU A 86 4.01 -14.15 -18.93
C LEU A 86 2.64 -14.47 -18.33
N ASN A 87 1.56 -14.22 -19.05
CA ASN A 87 0.20 -14.50 -18.57
C ASN A 87 -0.17 -15.96 -18.84
N PRO A 88 -0.86 -16.64 -17.91
CA PRO A 88 -1.33 -18.02 -18.15
C PRO A 88 -2.22 -18.08 -19.39
N SER A 89 -1.83 -18.90 -20.36
CA SER A 89 -2.59 -19.10 -21.59
C SER A 89 -2.33 -20.48 -22.21
N PRO A 90 -3.23 -21.01 -23.05
CA PRO A 90 -2.96 -22.26 -23.75
C PRO A 90 -1.64 -22.24 -24.55
N ALA A 91 -1.24 -21.07 -25.06
CA ALA A 91 -0.02 -20.89 -25.84
C ALA A 91 1.26 -21.10 -25.03
N ASN A 92 1.24 -20.89 -23.71
CA ASN A 92 2.37 -21.18 -22.81
C ASN A 92 2.11 -22.39 -21.90
N GLY A 93 1.15 -23.24 -22.24
CA GLY A 93 0.79 -24.42 -21.44
C GLY A 93 0.13 -24.07 -20.10
N ASN A 94 -0.55 -22.92 -20.02
CA ASN A 94 -1.10 -22.34 -18.80
C ASN A 94 -0.06 -22.15 -17.69
N LYS A 95 1.20 -21.89 -18.06
CA LYS A 95 2.28 -21.71 -17.11
C LYS A 95 2.10 -20.41 -16.33
N GLU A 96 2.13 -20.51 -15.01
CA GLU A 96 2.18 -19.36 -14.11
C GLU A 96 3.63 -18.96 -13.84
N TYR A 97 3.96 -17.72 -14.18
CA TYR A 97 5.25 -17.11 -13.84
C TYR A 97 5.14 -16.36 -12.51
N THR A 98 6.16 -16.50 -11.68
CA THR A 98 6.32 -15.73 -10.43
C THR A 98 7.51 -14.79 -10.58
N PHE A 99 7.61 -13.77 -9.74
CA PHE A 99 8.74 -12.85 -9.80
C PHE A 99 10.11 -13.57 -9.75
N SER A 100 10.23 -14.61 -8.93
CA SER A 100 11.44 -15.41 -8.78
C SER A 100 11.70 -16.41 -9.91
N THR A 101 10.65 -16.87 -10.61
CA THR A 101 10.77 -17.90 -11.66
C THR A 101 10.78 -17.32 -13.07
N THR A 102 10.52 -16.03 -13.22
CA THR A 102 10.57 -15.33 -14.50
C THR A 102 12.01 -15.22 -15.01
N PRO A 103 12.30 -15.65 -16.25
CA PRO A 103 13.61 -15.47 -16.86
C PRO A 103 13.78 -14.02 -17.35
N TRP A 104 14.08 -13.12 -16.41
CA TRP A 104 14.09 -11.67 -16.65
C TRP A 104 14.98 -11.22 -17.81
N GLN A 105 16.09 -11.91 -18.08
CA GLN A 105 16.94 -11.61 -19.24
C GLN A 105 16.19 -11.82 -20.56
N ALA A 106 15.46 -12.92 -20.69
CA ALA A 106 14.66 -13.22 -21.88
C ALA A 106 13.47 -12.26 -22.01
N VAL A 107 12.85 -11.86 -20.89
CA VAL A 107 11.79 -10.83 -20.90
C VAL A 107 12.34 -9.49 -21.39
N ALA A 108 13.48 -9.04 -20.85
CA ALA A 108 14.12 -7.78 -21.26
C ALA A 108 14.58 -7.78 -22.73
N GLN A 109 14.86 -8.96 -23.29
CA GLN A 109 15.23 -9.15 -24.71
C GLN A 109 14.00 -9.35 -25.62
N GLY A 110 12.77 -9.25 -25.10
CA GLY A 110 11.54 -9.38 -25.89
C GLY A 110 11.11 -10.82 -26.17
N GLY A 111 11.72 -11.82 -25.53
CA GLY A 111 11.39 -13.25 -25.71
C GLY A 111 9.98 -13.65 -25.24
N PHE A 112 9.27 -12.74 -24.57
CA PHE A 112 7.90 -12.91 -24.07
C PHE A 112 6.90 -11.94 -24.70
N ALA A 113 7.38 -11.09 -25.61
CA ALA A 113 6.55 -10.09 -26.27
C ALA A 113 5.52 -10.76 -27.20
N GLY A 114 4.38 -10.10 -27.38
CA GLY A 114 3.36 -10.57 -28.31
C GLY A 114 3.80 -10.41 -29.77
N PRO A 115 2.95 -10.82 -30.74
CA PRO A 115 3.21 -10.66 -32.17
C PRO A 115 3.53 -9.23 -32.62
N LYS A 116 3.14 -8.23 -31.82
CA LYS A 116 3.40 -6.81 -32.04
C LYS A 116 4.70 -6.29 -31.40
N GLY A 117 5.45 -7.13 -30.69
CA GLY A 117 6.66 -6.74 -29.97
C GLY A 117 6.40 -5.87 -28.73
N GLU A 118 5.16 -5.83 -28.24
CA GLU A 118 4.73 -5.00 -27.10
C GLU A 118 5.05 -5.71 -25.77
N GLY A 119 5.53 -4.94 -24.78
CA GLY A 119 5.79 -5.41 -23.42
C GLY A 119 6.74 -4.50 -22.64
N ASP A 120 6.50 -4.33 -21.35
CA ASP A 120 7.33 -3.54 -20.43
C ASP A 120 7.77 -4.42 -19.24
N ALA A 121 9.05 -4.80 -19.24
CA ALA A 121 9.64 -5.64 -18.21
C ALA A 121 9.64 -4.99 -16.82
N VAL A 122 9.65 -3.65 -16.73
CA VAL A 122 9.57 -2.92 -15.45
C VAL A 122 8.17 -3.07 -14.87
N ILE A 123 7.14 -2.82 -15.69
CA ILE A 123 5.75 -2.97 -15.27
C ILE A 123 5.44 -4.42 -14.90
N ASP A 124 5.92 -5.38 -15.69
CA ASP A 124 5.71 -6.81 -15.41
C ASP A 124 6.42 -7.26 -14.14
N GLY A 125 7.63 -6.75 -13.90
CA GLY A 125 8.33 -6.87 -12.62
C GLY A 125 7.46 -6.43 -11.45
N SER A 126 6.88 -5.24 -11.57
CA SER A 126 6.00 -4.70 -10.53
C SER A 126 4.77 -5.57 -10.30
N VAL A 127 4.09 -6.03 -11.36
CA VAL A 127 2.88 -6.87 -11.31
C VAL A 127 3.17 -8.25 -10.69
N LEU A 128 4.27 -8.89 -11.08
CA LEU A 128 4.64 -10.20 -10.55
C LEU A 128 5.09 -10.12 -9.08
N ALA A 129 5.81 -9.06 -8.70
CA ALA A 129 6.16 -8.80 -7.30
C ALA A 129 4.90 -8.57 -6.44
N ALA A 130 3.94 -7.81 -6.97
CA ALA A 130 2.63 -7.55 -6.39
C ALA A 130 1.95 -8.84 -5.89
N LYS A 131 1.81 -9.80 -6.81
CA LYS A 131 1.12 -11.07 -6.56
C LYS A 131 1.83 -11.91 -5.51
N GLN A 132 3.16 -11.81 -5.44
CA GLN A 132 3.95 -12.56 -4.45
C GLN A 132 3.83 -11.97 -3.05
N VAL A 133 3.75 -10.64 -2.92
CA VAL A 133 3.64 -9.98 -1.62
C VAL A 133 2.32 -10.32 -0.93
N GLU A 134 1.23 -10.56 -1.67
CA GLU A 134 -0.08 -10.91 -1.10
C GLU A 134 -0.06 -12.05 -0.06
N THR A 135 0.87 -12.99 -0.12
CA THR A 135 0.92 -14.10 0.83
C THR A 135 1.88 -13.87 2.00
N MET A 136 2.57 -12.73 2.02
CA MET A 136 3.59 -12.42 3.01
C MET A 136 2.97 -11.86 4.30
N VAL A 137 3.51 -12.31 5.42
CA VAL A 137 3.20 -11.81 6.76
C VAL A 137 4.52 -11.63 7.50
N THR A 138 4.78 -10.41 7.95
CA THR A 138 6.05 -10.06 8.60
C THR A 138 5.80 -9.27 9.88
N PRO A 139 5.76 -9.92 11.05
CA PRO A 139 5.73 -9.23 12.34
C PRO A 139 7.00 -8.39 12.54
N PHE A 140 6.89 -7.29 13.27
CA PHE A 140 8.03 -6.42 13.56
C PHE A 140 7.89 -5.76 14.94
N GLN A 141 9.01 -5.24 15.46
CA GLN A 141 9.09 -4.67 16.80
C GLN A 141 8.55 -5.63 17.87
N PRO A 142 9.28 -6.73 18.16
CA PRO A 142 8.90 -7.64 19.24
C PRO A 142 8.81 -6.87 20.56
N LEU A 143 7.74 -7.11 21.30
CA LEU A 143 7.51 -6.55 22.62
C LEU A 143 8.28 -7.36 23.65
N ALA A 144 8.72 -6.70 24.73
CA ALA A 144 9.37 -7.37 25.84
C ALA A 144 8.46 -8.47 26.41
N LYS A 145 9.09 -9.54 26.91
CA LYS A 145 8.39 -10.68 27.50
C LYS A 145 7.44 -10.19 28.59
N ILE A 146 6.14 -10.39 28.40
CA ILE A 146 5.14 -10.04 29.41
C ILE A 146 5.25 -11.12 30.52
N GLU A 147 5.32 -10.67 31.78
CA GLU A 147 5.32 -11.57 32.93
C GLU A 147 4.11 -12.54 32.85
N ASN A 148 4.35 -13.82 33.15
CA ASN A 148 3.34 -14.90 33.05
C ASN A 148 2.89 -15.30 31.63
N GLN A 149 3.64 -14.96 30.58
CA GLN A 149 3.38 -15.49 29.23
C GLN A 149 3.55 -17.01 29.15
N PRO A 150 2.66 -17.72 28.42
CA PRO A 150 2.90 -19.10 28.04
C PRO A 150 4.28 -19.25 27.35
N PRO A 151 5.05 -20.30 27.65
CA PRO A 151 6.29 -20.56 26.96
C PRO A 151 6.08 -20.65 25.44
N GLY A 152 6.83 -19.87 24.66
CA GLY A 152 6.79 -19.88 23.19
C GLY A 152 5.82 -18.89 22.54
N ASP A 153 5.12 -18.06 23.32
CA ASP A 153 4.35 -16.93 22.80
C ASP A 153 5.24 -15.69 22.63
N LEU A 154 5.21 -15.06 21.45
CA LEU A 154 5.92 -13.82 21.12
C LEU A 154 4.92 -12.75 20.72
N TYR A 155 5.07 -11.54 21.27
CA TYR A 155 4.17 -10.43 20.99
C TYR A 155 4.89 -9.36 20.17
N TYR A 156 4.14 -8.69 19.30
CA TYR A 156 4.70 -7.68 18.38
C TYR A 156 3.87 -6.40 18.43
N ASN A 157 4.53 -5.26 18.23
CA ASN A 157 3.83 -3.98 18.16
C ASN A 157 3.14 -3.78 16.80
N GLY A 158 3.63 -4.44 15.75
CA GLY A 158 3.06 -4.33 14.41
C GLY A 158 3.37 -5.53 13.51
N VAL A 159 2.68 -5.57 12.38
CA VAL A 159 2.82 -6.62 11.37
C VAL A 159 2.56 -6.04 9.98
N PHE A 160 3.35 -6.46 8.99
CA PHE A 160 2.98 -6.32 7.59
C PHE A 160 2.14 -7.50 7.16
N ILE A 161 0.97 -7.24 6.59
CA ILE A 161 0.12 -8.26 5.96
C ILE A 161 -0.02 -7.85 4.50
N GLY A 162 0.62 -8.62 3.62
CA GLY A 162 0.77 -8.24 2.22
C GLY A 162 1.44 -6.87 2.08
N GLY A 163 0.78 -5.98 1.33
CA GLY A 163 1.25 -4.62 1.10
C GLY A 163 0.93 -3.62 2.22
N GLU A 164 0.19 -4.03 3.26
CA GLU A 164 -0.30 -3.12 4.30
C GLU A 164 0.48 -3.28 5.62
N LYS A 165 0.77 -2.17 6.28
CA LYS A 165 1.38 -2.11 7.61
C LYS A 165 0.31 -1.92 8.65
N LEU A 166 0.31 -2.76 9.69
CA LEU A 166 -0.64 -2.72 10.78
C LEU A 166 0.07 -2.51 12.11
N TRP A 167 -0.57 -1.76 13.00
CA TRP A 167 -0.14 -1.51 14.36
C TRP A 167 -1.18 -2.03 15.35
N VAL A 168 -0.72 -2.42 16.54
CA VAL A 168 -1.61 -2.46 17.71
C VAL A 168 -2.31 -1.10 17.85
N GLY A 169 -3.63 -1.13 18.09
CA GLY A 169 -4.52 0.03 18.12
C GLY A 169 -5.18 0.36 16.78
N ASP A 170 -4.84 -0.32 15.68
CA ASP A 170 -5.54 -0.14 14.41
C ASP A 170 -6.91 -0.83 14.39
N ALA A 171 -7.78 -0.36 13.50
CA ALA A 171 -8.97 -1.09 13.10
C ALA A 171 -8.75 -1.85 11.78
N LEU A 172 -9.19 -3.11 11.75
CA LEU A 172 -9.02 -4.04 10.65
C LEU A 172 -10.38 -4.49 10.12
N ARG A 173 -10.52 -4.64 8.80
CA ARG A 173 -11.71 -5.21 8.15
C ARG A 173 -11.70 -6.73 8.32
N LEU A 174 -12.80 -7.30 8.81
CA LEU A 174 -12.96 -8.74 8.96
C LEU A 174 -13.51 -9.39 7.68
N ARG A 175 -13.05 -10.61 7.39
CA ARG A 175 -13.53 -11.45 6.28
C ARG A 175 -14.80 -12.20 6.67
N ASN A 176 -14.84 -12.72 7.89
CA ASN A 176 -15.91 -13.60 8.39
C ASN A 176 -16.82 -12.88 9.41
N GLY A 177 -17.15 -11.62 9.13
CA GLY A 177 -18.08 -10.84 9.96
C GLY A 177 -19.53 -11.30 9.83
N SER A 178 -20.34 -10.96 10.84
CA SER A 178 -21.80 -10.93 10.74
C SER A 178 -22.27 -9.98 9.64
N THR A 179 -21.48 -8.93 9.37
CA THR A 179 -21.66 -8.04 8.23
C THR A 179 -20.36 -7.90 7.42
N MET A 180 -20.46 -7.45 6.16
CA MET A 180 -19.28 -7.14 5.34
C MET A 180 -18.46 -5.94 5.87
N HIS A 181 -18.95 -5.25 6.90
CA HIS A 181 -18.38 -4.05 7.48
C HIS A 181 -17.94 -4.24 8.94
N ASP A 182 -17.92 -5.48 9.44
CA ASP A 182 -17.41 -5.74 10.78
C ASP A 182 -15.91 -5.43 10.85
N ILE A 183 -15.50 -4.90 11.99
CA ILE A 183 -14.11 -4.52 12.24
C ILE A 183 -13.56 -5.22 13.48
N LEU A 184 -12.24 -5.38 13.51
CA LEU A 184 -11.45 -5.74 14.68
C LEU A 184 -10.64 -4.53 15.11
N VAL A 185 -10.83 -4.06 16.33
CA VAL A 185 -9.90 -3.11 16.98
C VAL A 185 -8.78 -3.94 17.61
N LEU A 186 -7.59 -3.84 17.04
CA LEU A 186 -6.44 -4.69 17.35
C LEU A 186 -5.79 -4.28 18.68
N HIS A 187 -5.70 -5.22 19.61
CA HIS A 187 -5.07 -5.02 20.92
C HIS A 187 -3.71 -5.70 21.01
N ASP A 188 -3.57 -6.90 20.44
CA ASP A 188 -2.30 -7.64 20.46
C ASP A 188 -2.06 -8.38 19.14
N ILE A 189 -0.78 -8.53 18.80
CA ILE A 189 -0.29 -9.40 17.73
C ILE A 189 0.55 -10.49 18.38
N LEU A 190 0.07 -11.73 18.34
CA LEU A 190 0.69 -12.88 18.98
C LEU A 190 1.18 -13.88 17.94
N GLU A 191 2.46 -14.19 17.96
CA GLU A 191 3.01 -15.38 17.31
C GLU A 191 3.10 -16.51 18.34
N ARG A 192 2.46 -17.63 18.03
CA ARG A 192 2.46 -18.82 18.87
C ARG A 192 3.21 -19.95 18.18
N GLN A 193 4.20 -20.50 18.87
CA GLN A 193 4.86 -21.73 18.44
C GLN A 193 3.88 -22.91 18.49
N ASN A 194 3.84 -23.70 17.43
CA ASN A 194 3.05 -24.92 17.40
C ASN A 194 3.88 -26.07 18.03
N PRO A 195 3.42 -26.69 19.13
CA PRO A 195 4.17 -27.79 19.76
C PRO A 195 4.39 -28.99 18.84
N GLN A 196 3.53 -29.17 17.83
CA GLN A 196 3.60 -30.26 16.86
C GLN A 196 4.42 -29.90 15.60
N ASP A 197 4.68 -28.60 15.37
CA ASP A 197 5.45 -28.12 14.21
C ASP A 197 6.13 -26.79 14.54
N ALA A 198 7.30 -26.88 15.18
CA ALA A 198 8.08 -25.72 15.59
C ALA A 198 8.57 -24.85 14.41
N LEU A 199 8.49 -25.35 13.17
CA LEU A 199 8.88 -24.59 11.97
C LEU A 199 7.74 -23.73 11.43
N ARG A 200 6.51 -23.90 11.94
CA ARG A 200 5.31 -23.19 11.46
C ARG A 200 4.58 -22.51 12.62
N PRO A 201 5.11 -21.39 13.13
CA PRO A 201 4.39 -20.59 14.10
C PRO A 201 3.08 -20.05 13.50
N THR A 202 2.07 -19.88 14.35
CA THR A 202 0.79 -19.28 13.98
C THR A 202 0.72 -17.86 14.49
N LEU A 203 0.40 -16.91 13.60
CA LEU A 203 0.13 -15.53 13.98
C LEU A 203 -1.36 -15.33 14.25
N LEU A 204 -1.68 -14.75 15.41
CA LEU A 204 -3.01 -14.42 15.88
C LEU A 204 -3.12 -12.91 16.12
N LEU A 205 -4.20 -12.32 15.61
CA LEU A 205 -4.57 -10.94 15.86
C LEU A 205 -5.69 -10.91 16.90
N ILE A 206 -5.41 -10.32 18.05
CA ILE A 206 -6.30 -10.34 19.21
C ILE A 206 -6.87 -8.96 19.42
N GLY A 207 -8.19 -8.85 19.59
CA GLY A 207 -8.84 -7.56 19.70
C GLY A 207 -10.33 -7.63 19.93
N ASP A 208 -10.99 -6.48 19.95
CA ASP A 208 -12.43 -6.38 20.11
C ASP A 208 -13.12 -6.25 18.76
N THR A 209 -14.18 -7.02 18.53
CA THR A 209 -14.93 -6.96 17.27
C THR A 209 -16.15 -6.07 17.39
N TYR A 210 -16.38 -5.26 16.36
CA TYR A 210 -17.49 -4.31 16.31
C TYR A 210 -18.26 -4.46 15.00
N THR A 211 -19.58 -4.26 15.08
CA THR A 211 -20.48 -4.22 13.92
C THR A 211 -21.15 -2.85 13.87
N PRO A 212 -21.20 -2.18 12.71
CA PRO A 212 -21.90 -0.91 12.59
C PRO A 212 -23.41 -1.13 12.71
N ARG A 213 -24.08 -0.26 13.46
CA ARG A 213 -25.53 -0.26 13.64
C ARG A 213 -26.08 1.11 13.30
N THR A 214 -27.20 1.11 12.61
CA THR A 214 -27.90 2.33 12.20
C THR A 214 -29.19 2.46 12.97
N VAL A 215 -29.45 3.67 13.46
CA VAL A 215 -30.71 4.05 14.10
C VAL A 215 -31.31 5.23 13.34
N GLN A 216 -32.61 5.18 13.07
CA GLN A 216 -33.34 6.37 12.67
C GLN A 216 -33.54 7.22 13.92
N LEU A 217 -33.07 8.46 13.88
CA LEU A 217 -33.13 9.36 15.02
C LEU A 217 -33.75 10.68 14.61
N GLU A 218 -34.50 11.26 15.53
CA GLU A 218 -34.65 12.71 15.62
C GLU A 218 -33.29 13.32 16.01
N PRO A 219 -32.93 14.55 15.56
CA PRO A 219 -31.56 15.10 15.59
C PRO A 219 -30.80 15.12 16.93
N GLN A 220 -31.44 14.83 18.06
CA GLN A 220 -30.87 14.99 19.41
C GLN A 220 -30.49 13.68 20.13
N ALA A 221 -30.68 12.51 19.51
CA ALA A 221 -30.48 11.22 20.19
C ALA A 221 -29.26 10.41 19.67
N VAL A 222 -28.24 11.09 19.13
CA VAL A 222 -27.02 10.43 18.61
C VAL A 222 -26.31 9.74 19.77
N PRO A 223 -26.12 8.40 19.73
CA PRO A 223 -25.34 7.70 20.74
C PRO A 223 -23.92 8.26 20.80
N GLU A 224 -23.40 8.48 21.99
CA GLU A 224 -21.99 8.87 22.15
C GLU A 224 -21.08 7.80 21.55
N ASN A 225 -20.03 8.24 20.86
CA ASN A 225 -19.03 7.34 20.29
C ASN A 225 -18.28 6.61 21.41
N ASP A 226 -18.13 5.30 21.29
CA ASP A 226 -17.30 4.51 22.20
C ASP A 226 -15.85 5.03 22.16
N LEU A 227 -15.37 5.57 23.30
CA LEU A 227 -14.02 6.12 23.42
C LEU A 227 -12.92 5.06 23.25
N HIS A 228 -13.26 3.77 23.34
CA HIS A 228 -12.33 2.67 23.09
C HIS A 228 -12.05 2.45 21.59
N LEU A 229 -12.81 3.08 20.69
CA LEU A 229 -12.54 3.01 19.26
C LEU A 229 -11.31 3.86 18.89
N PRO A 230 -10.49 3.40 17.93
CA PRO A 230 -9.36 4.18 17.41
C PRO A 230 -9.82 5.55 16.91
N LEU A 231 -9.00 6.60 17.13
CA LEU A 231 -9.32 7.98 16.74
C LEU A 231 -9.80 8.08 15.29
N ARG A 232 -9.08 7.43 14.36
CA ARG A 232 -9.40 7.40 12.93
C ARG A 232 -10.83 6.90 12.65
N VAL A 233 -11.27 5.85 13.35
CA VAL A 233 -12.63 5.29 13.23
C VAL A 233 -13.68 6.25 13.80
N ARG A 234 -13.37 6.91 14.93
CA ARG A 234 -14.29 7.88 15.56
C ARG A 234 -14.50 9.13 14.71
N GLU A 235 -13.42 9.65 14.12
CA GLU A 235 -13.49 10.82 13.23
C GLU A 235 -14.25 10.47 11.94
N ASP A 236 -13.99 9.31 11.32
CA ASP A 236 -14.73 8.89 10.13
C ASP A 236 -16.22 8.67 10.42
N LEU A 237 -16.56 8.08 11.57
CA LEU A 237 -17.94 7.93 12.01
C LEU A 237 -18.62 9.29 12.24
N THR A 238 -17.90 10.25 12.81
CA THR A 238 -18.39 11.62 13.01
C THR A 238 -18.68 12.29 11.67
N ALA A 239 -17.78 12.16 10.69
CA ALA A 239 -17.97 12.68 9.34
C ALA A 239 -19.19 12.03 8.66
N ARG A 240 -19.33 10.70 8.76
CA ARG A 240 -20.49 9.94 8.26
C ARG A 240 -21.80 10.43 8.87
N ASN A 241 -21.85 10.57 10.19
CA ASN A 241 -23.06 10.99 10.88
C ASN A 241 -23.43 12.44 10.54
N LYS A 242 -22.45 13.31 10.31
CA LYS A 242 -22.70 14.69 9.82
C LYS A 242 -23.39 14.69 8.46
N VAL A 243 -23.07 13.77 7.56
CA VAL A 243 -23.73 13.66 6.25
C VAL A 243 -25.12 13.04 6.38
N THR A 244 -25.21 11.89 7.05
CA THR A 244 -26.45 11.08 7.11
C THR A 244 -27.56 11.74 7.93
N LEU A 245 -27.23 12.49 8.99
CA LEU A 245 -28.21 13.28 9.75
C LEU A 245 -28.76 14.48 8.96
N ASN A 246 -28.01 14.98 7.98
CA ASN A 246 -28.43 16.07 7.10
C ASN A 246 -29.11 15.57 5.82
N GLY A 247 -29.56 14.31 5.78
CA GLY A 247 -30.29 13.75 4.65
C GLY A 247 -31.50 14.62 4.23
N PRO A 248 -31.79 14.70 2.91
CA PRO A 248 -32.76 15.65 2.35
C PRO A 248 -34.20 15.34 2.77
N THR A 249 -34.50 14.10 3.16
CA THR A 249 -35.81 13.69 3.65
C THR A 249 -35.69 13.10 5.07
N PRO A 250 -36.69 13.26 5.93
CA PRO A 250 -36.68 12.67 7.28
C PRO A 250 -36.37 11.17 7.30
N GLN A 251 -36.90 10.41 6.33
CA GLN A 251 -36.70 8.96 6.23
C GLN A 251 -35.26 8.57 5.87
N ARG A 252 -34.48 9.49 5.29
CA ARG A 252 -33.06 9.29 4.99
C ARG A 252 -32.16 9.70 6.16
N ARG A 253 -32.68 10.40 7.17
CA ARG A 253 -31.89 10.82 8.33
C ARG A 253 -31.69 9.65 9.27
N HIS A 254 -30.44 9.34 9.53
CA HIS A 254 -30.06 8.28 10.43
C HIS A 254 -28.68 8.57 11.03
N SER A 255 -28.36 7.89 12.12
CA SER A 255 -27.03 7.86 12.69
C SER A 255 -26.51 6.44 12.74
N THR A 256 -25.21 6.29 12.51
CA THR A 256 -24.48 5.04 12.65
C THR A 256 -23.65 5.09 13.94
N PHE A 257 -23.55 3.97 14.64
CA PHE A 257 -22.62 3.77 15.75
C PHE A 257 -22.02 2.36 15.70
N TRP A 258 -20.88 2.17 16.34
CA TRP A 258 -20.25 0.86 16.44
C TRP A 258 -20.75 0.13 17.69
N ARG A 259 -21.29 -1.08 17.49
CA ARG A 259 -21.71 -1.95 18.59
C ARG A 259 -20.67 -3.05 18.78
N LEU A 260 -20.04 -3.08 19.95
CA LEU A 260 -19.19 -4.17 20.39
C LEU A 260 -19.94 -5.51 20.32
N GLN A 261 -19.35 -6.50 19.66
CA GLN A 261 -19.88 -7.86 19.52
C GLN A 261 -19.15 -8.82 20.45
N VAL A 262 -17.82 -8.89 20.33
CA VAL A 262 -16.98 -9.83 21.09
C VAL A 262 -15.75 -9.10 21.62
N LYS A 263 -15.43 -9.31 22.90
CA LYS A 263 -14.19 -8.83 23.49
C LYS A 263 -13.07 -9.87 23.34
N GLY A 264 -11.85 -9.42 23.06
CA GLY A 264 -10.66 -10.28 23.01
C GLY A 264 -10.75 -11.44 22.03
N ALA A 265 -11.47 -11.24 20.92
CA ALA A 265 -11.54 -12.19 19.82
C ALA A 265 -10.15 -12.49 19.26
N ARG A 266 -9.89 -13.75 18.90
CA ARG A 266 -8.62 -14.21 18.35
C ARG A 266 -8.81 -14.59 16.89
N ASN A 267 -8.24 -13.83 15.98
CA ASN A 267 -8.42 -13.99 14.55
C ASN A 267 -7.11 -14.45 13.91
N LYS A 268 -7.20 -15.34 12.92
CA LYS A 268 -6.06 -15.69 12.07
C LYS A 268 -5.92 -14.63 10.98
N ILE A 269 -4.75 -14.61 10.33
CA ILE A 269 -4.52 -13.72 9.18
C ILE A 269 -5.54 -13.96 8.05
N SER A 270 -5.97 -15.21 7.86
CA SER A 270 -7.02 -15.56 6.88
C SER A 270 -8.37 -14.91 7.15
N ASP A 271 -8.62 -14.48 8.39
CA ASP A 271 -9.88 -13.82 8.79
C ASP A 271 -9.85 -12.30 8.55
N ILE A 272 -8.73 -11.76 8.07
CA ILE A 272 -8.52 -10.33 7.86
C ILE A 272 -8.61 -9.99 6.38
N ARG A 273 -9.35 -8.95 6.03
CA ARG A 273 -9.39 -8.40 4.66
C ARG A 273 -8.34 -7.31 4.45
N GLY A 274 -7.95 -6.59 5.50
CA GLY A 274 -6.97 -5.51 5.44
C GLY A 274 -7.30 -4.44 6.47
N ARG A 275 -6.60 -3.30 6.40
CA ARG A 275 -6.88 -2.15 7.28
C ARG A 275 -8.24 -1.51 6.96
N VAL A 276 -8.83 -0.87 7.97
CA VAL A 276 -9.93 0.10 7.76
C VAL A 276 -9.33 1.41 7.25
N TYR A 277 -9.77 1.84 6.08
CA TYR A 277 -9.51 3.17 5.56
C TYR A 277 -10.70 4.07 5.86
N GLU A 278 -10.44 5.29 6.30
CA GLU A 278 -11.49 6.28 6.51
C GLU A 278 -12.13 6.64 5.18
N THR A 279 -13.45 6.48 5.09
CA THR A 279 -14.20 6.79 3.89
C THR A 279 -14.13 8.28 3.57
N SER A 280 -14.17 9.12 4.60
CA SER A 280 -14.05 10.59 4.50
C SER A 280 -12.75 11.05 3.84
N VAL A 281 -11.69 10.25 3.91
CA VAL A 281 -10.37 10.61 3.37
C VAL A 281 -10.09 9.87 2.06
N LEU A 282 -10.39 8.56 1.99
CA LEU A 282 -10.07 7.76 0.81
C LEU A 282 -11.11 7.89 -0.32
N ALA A 283 -12.41 8.04 -0.02
CA ALA A 283 -13.43 8.10 -1.07
C ALA A 283 -13.23 9.28 -2.05
N PRO A 284 -12.88 10.50 -1.60
CA PRO A 284 -12.54 11.60 -2.50
C PRO A 284 -11.36 11.31 -3.44
N LEU A 285 -10.42 10.46 -3.03
CA LEU A 285 -9.30 10.05 -3.88
C LEU A 285 -9.75 9.04 -4.93
N LEU A 286 -10.65 8.13 -4.58
CA LEU A 286 -11.12 7.09 -5.49
C LEU A 286 -12.11 7.63 -6.53
N ASP A 287 -13.11 8.41 -6.09
CA ASP A 287 -14.16 8.98 -6.92
C ASP A 287 -14.76 10.23 -6.25
N ALA A 288 -14.10 11.38 -6.43
CA ALA A 288 -14.54 12.64 -5.83
C ALA A 288 -15.98 13.01 -6.22
N ALA A 289 -16.34 12.86 -7.49
CA ALA A 289 -17.64 13.25 -8.01
C ALA A 289 -18.75 12.33 -7.48
N GLY A 290 -18.55 11.01 -7.52
CA GLY A 290 -19.49 10.05 -6.97
C GLY A 290 -19.67 10.21 -5.46
N PHE A 291 -18.58 10.43 -4.72
CA PHE A 291 -18.64 10.65 -3.27
C PHE A 291 -19.41 11.94 -2.91
N GLN A 292 -19.13 13.05 -3.60
CA GLN A 292 -19.88 14.31 -3.39
C GLN A 292 -21.38 14.16 -3.71
N ASN A 293 -21.71 13.44 -4.77
CA ASN A 293 -23.10 13.15 -5.15
C ASN A 293 -23.81 12.24 -4.12
N ALA A 294 -23.11 11.27 -3.54
CA ALA A 294 -23.67 10.46 -2.44
C ALA A 294 -23.92 11.33 -1.20
N CYS A 295 -22.95 12.17 -0.85
CA CYS A 295 -23.07 13.05 0.31
C CYS A 295 -24.24 14.04 0.17
N SER A 296 -24.46 14.61 -1.02
CA SER A 296 -25.59 15.54 -1.27
C SER A 296 -26.96 14.86 -1.11
N LYS A 297 -27.02 13.52 -1.22
CA LYS A 297 -28.21 12.70 -1.02
C LYS A 297 -28.37 12.19 0.42
N GLY A 298 -27.45 12.55 1.32
CA GLY A 298 -27.38 12.02 2.69
C GLY A 298 -26.92 10.56 2.75
N GLU A 299 -26.22 10.08 1.72
CA GLU A 299 -25.71 8.71 1.62
C GLU A 299 -24.21 8.68 1.92
N TRP A 300 -23.75 7.62 2.60
CA TRP A 300 -22.34 7.41 2.92
C TRP A 300 -21.92 6.01 2.46
N ASN A 301 -21.25 5.96 1.31
CA ASN A 301 -20.82 4.70 0.70
C ASN A 301 -19.44 4.33 1.23
N ASP A 302 -19.37 3.36 2.15
CA ASP A 302 -18.12 2.95 2.80
C ASP A 302 -17.11 2.38 1.78
N VAL A 303 -15.90 2.95 1.72
CA VAL A 303 -14.84 2.49 0.78
C VAL A 303 -14.46 1.03 0.99
N GLY A 304 -14.53 0.54 2.23
CA GLY A 304 -14.14 -0.81 2.60
C GLY A 304 -14.95 -1.92 1.91
N GLY A 305 -16.17 -1.62 1.45
CA GLY A 305 -17.02 -2.56 0.73
C GLY A 305 -16.54 -2.84 -0.69
N TYR A 306 -15.91 -1.87 -1.36
CA TYR A 306 -15.50 -1.96 -2.76
C TYR A 306 -14.02 -2.30 -2.94
N MET A 307 -13.22 -2.15 -1.89
CA MET A 307 -11.81 -2.53 -1.90
C MET A 307 -11.63 -4.05 -1.81
N ASN A 308 -10.56 -4.54 -2.41
CA ASN A 308 -10.15 -5.93 -2.31
C ASN A 308 -9.84 -6.31 -0.85
N GLY A 309 -9.91 -7.61 -0.58
CA GLY A 309 -9.37 -8.21 0.62
C GLY A 309 -8.02 -8.88 0.37
N GLN A 310 -7.26 -9.08 1.44
CA GLN A 310 -6.04 -9.87 1.44
C GLN A 310 -6.28 -11.30 0.91
N GLY A 311 -5.59 -11.71 -0.15
CA GLY A 311 -5.77 -13.03 -0.77
C GLY A 311 -6.78 -13.04 -1.94
N ASP A 312 -7.27 -11.87 -2.36
CA ASP A 312 -8.20 -11.75 -3.50
C ASP A 312 -7.46 -11.47 -4.83
N CYS A 313 -6.17 -11.12 -4.84
CA CYS A 313 -5.42 -10.76 -6.06
C CYS A 313 -5.13 -11.96 -6.96
N ASN A 314 -5.08 -13.18 -6.40
CA ASN A 314 -4.87 -14.42 -7.15
C ASN A 314 -6.17 -15.20 -7.45
N ARG A 315 -7.35 -14.71 -7.00
CA ARG A 315 -8.62 -15.35 -7.38
C ARG A 315 -8.88 -15.05 -8.86
N SER A 316 -8.88 -16.10 -9.66
CA SER A 316 -9.31 -16.05 -11.06
C SER A 316 -10.65 -15.32 -11.15
N GLN A 317 -10.74 -14.35 -12.06
CA GLN A 317 -11.92 -13.54 -12.35
C GLN A 317 -13.10 -14.45 -12.71
N THR A 318 -13.78 -14.98 -11.70
CA THR A 318 -15.05 -15.69 -11.84
C THR A 318 -16.14 -14.69 -11.48
N PRO A 319 -17.12 -14.46 -12.37
CA PRO A 319 -18.09 -13.39 -12.21
C PRO A 319 -19.19 -13.84 -11.23
N GLN A 320 -18.93 -13.75 -9.93
CA GLN A 320 -19.99 -13.86 -8.93
C GLN A 320 -19.85 -12.75 -7.89
N GLY A 321 -20.83 -11.84 -7.95
CA GLY A 321 -21.03 -10.75 -7.00
C GLY A 321 -20.28 -9.50 -7.41
N ALA A 322 -20.95 -8.61 -8.17
CA ALA A 322 -20.60 -7.22 -8.50
C ALA A 322 -19.36 -6.63 -7.79
N HIS A 323 -18.17 -7.15 -8.11
CA HIS A 323 -16.90 -6.50 -7.85
C HIS A 323 -16.83 -5.40 -8.89
N VAL A 324 -17.01 -4.15 -8.45
CA VAL A 324 -16.68 -3.01 -9.30
C VAL A 324 -15.19 -3.11 -9.55
N THR A 325 -14.84 -3.70 -10.69
CA THR A 325 -13.55 -3.42 -11.31
C THR A 325 -13.67 -1.95 -11.70
N PHE A 326 -13.28 -1.05 -10.81
CA PHE A 326 -12.92 0.29 -11.23
C PHE A 326 -11.69 0.06 -12.10
N GLN A 327 -11.92 -0.14 -13.40
CA GLN A 327 -10.90 0.08 -14.40
C GLN A 327 -10.93 1.59 -14.59
N PRO A 328 -9.93 2.35 -14.12
CA PRO A 328 -9.77 3.69 -14.66
C PRO A 328 -9.69 3.48 -16.17
N ALA A 329 -10.57 4.12 -16.93
CA ALA A 329 -10.54 4.08 -18.40
C ALA A 329 -9.13 4.43 -18.95
N GLU A 330 -8.33 5.11 -18.13
CA GLU A 330 -6.93 5.50 -18.34
C GLU A 330 -5.92 4.34 -18.34
N ILE A 331 -6.15 3.22 -17.63
CA ILE A 331 -5.19 2.10 -17.64
C ILE A 331 -5.21 1.39 -19.01
N LYS A 332 -6.39 1.21 -19.61
CA LYS A 332 -6.50 0.65 -20.98
C LYS A 332 -6.12 1.65 -22.06
N ALA A 333 -6.46 2.94 -21.89
CA ALA A 333 -6.16 3.97 -22.88
C ALA A 333 -4.65 4.25 -23.01
N ASN A 334 -3.87 4.15 -21.93
CA ASN A 334 -2.41 4.34 -21.95
C ASN A 334 -1.59 3.10 -22.33
N LEU A 335 -2.17 1.90 -22.28
CA LEU A 335 -1.53 0.68 -22.77
C LEU A 335 -1.61 0.52 -24.29
N GLN A 336 -2.53 1.23 -24.96
CA GLN A 336 -2.73 1.15 -26.42
C GLN A 336 -2.12 2.31 -27.21
N GLN A 337 -1.61 3.35 -26.56
CA GLN A 337 -1.12 4.57 -27.20
C GLN A 337 0.38 4.83 -27.00
N GLN A 338 1.21 3.79 -26.93
CA GLN A 338 2.64 4.02 -27.18
C GLN A 338 2.83 4.30 -28.68
N PRO A 339 3.41 5.45 -29.07
CA PRO A 339 3.90 5.62 -30.44
C PRO A 339 4.99 4.57 -30.68
N GLN A 340 4.83 3.80 -31.74
CA GLN A 340 5.84 2.88 -32.24
C GLN A 340 7.20 3.59 -32.31
N PRO A 341 8.29 3.04 -31.74
CA PRO A 341 9.61 3.57 -32.05
C PRO A 341 9.85 3.37 -33.54
N GLN A 342 9.94 4.47 -34.29
CA GLN A 342 10.45 4.44 -35.66
C GLN A 342 11.91 3.98 -35.58
N TYR A 343 12.15 2.71 -35.89
CA TYR A 343 13.49 2.21 -36.14
C TYR A 343 14.07 3.05 -37.28
N MET A 344 15.09 3.85 -36.96
CA MET A 344 15.95 4.50 -37.95
C MET A 344 16.50 3.43 -38.89
N GLN A 345 15.99 3.41 -40.11
CA GLN A 345 16.66 2.71 -41.20
C GLN A 345 18.01 3.39 -41.43
N GLN A 346 19.09 2.60 -41.35
CA GLN A 346 20.43 3.05 -41.73
C GLN A 346 20.41 3.54 -43.19
N PRO A 347 20.95 4.73 -43.50
CA PRO A 347 21.06 5.16 -44.88
C PRO A 347 22.10 4.34 -45.64
N GLN A 348 21.72 3.85 -46.82
CA GLN A 348 22.65 3.40 -47.83
C GLN A 348 23.49 4.60 -48.31
N ILE A 349 24.79 4.37 -48.43
CA ILE A 349 25.78 5.33 -48.89
C ILE A 349 25.57 5.56 -50.40
N LEU A 350 25.26 6.79 -50.80
CA LEU A 350 25.43 7.23 -52.18
C LEU A 350 26.04 8.63 -52.22
N ASN A 351 27.21 8.71 -52.86
CA ASN A 351 27.99 9.91 -53.08
C ASN A 351 27.17 11.03 -53.76
N GLN A 352 27.20 12.23 -53.19
CA GLN A 352 27.26 13.48 -53.95
C GLN A 352 27.67 14.66 -53.06
N GLN A 353 28.66 15.41 -53.51
CA GLN A 353 29.23 16.60 -52.87
C GLN A 353 28.31 17.82 -53.07
N SER A 354 28.13 18.63 -52.02
CA SER A 354 27.74 20.05 -52.09
C SER A 354 28.09 20.78 -50.78
N PRO A 355 28.41 22.09 -50.82
CA PRO A 355 29.12 22.82 -49.75
C PRO A 355 28.21 23.32 -48.60
N PRO A 356 28.79 23.71 -47.44
CA PRO A 356 28.02 23.97 -46.22
C PRO A 356 27.52 25.42 -46.11
N PRO A 357 26.32 25.67 -45.55
CA PRO A 357 25.99 26.93 -44.91
C PRO A 357 26.07 26.84 -43.38
N GLN A 358 26.32 28.01 -42.81
CA GLN A 358 26.83 28.29 -41.47
C GLN A 358 25.80 28.06 -40.34
N GLN A 359 26.29 27.61 -39.19
CA GLN A 359 25.53 27.49 -37.95
C GLN A 359 25.34 28.86 -37.28
N GLN A 360 24.09 29.23 -36.99
CA GLN A 360 23.76 30.22 -35.97
C GLN A 360 23.29 29.49 -34.70
N HIS A 361 24.06 29.62 -33.63
CA HIS A 361 23.68 29.18 -32.30
C HIS A 361 22.62 30.12 -31.70
N HIS A 362 21.47 29.59 -31.32
CA HIS A 362 20.61 30.16 -30.28
C HIS A 362 20.60 29.19 -29.09
N GLN A 363 21.29 29.57 -28.02
CA GLN A 363 21.09 28.98 -26.68
C GLN A 363 19.81 29.57 -26.10
N GLN A 364 18.80 28.74 -25.83
CA GLN A 364 17.74 29.08 -24.87
C GLN A 364 18.09 28.43 -23.53
N GLN A 365 18.37 29.30 -22.56
CA GLN A 365 18.55 28.95 -21.15
C GLN A 365 17.18 28.58 -20.54
N PHE A 366 17.06 27.38 -20.00
CA PHE A 366 15.96 27.05 -19.10
C PHE A 366 16.18 27.75 -17.76
N HIS A 367 15.23 28.61 -17.40
CA HIS A 367 15.13 29.23 -16.08
C HIS A 367 14.78 28.16 -15.04
N ASN A 368 15.68 27.97 -14.07
CA ASN A 368 15.43 27.25 -12.82
C ASN A 368 14.54 28.13 -11.93
N ASN A 369 13.32 27.70 -11.65
CA ASN A 369 12.52 28.29 -10.57
C ASN A 369 12.93 27.63 -9.24
N ASN A 370 13.62 28.40 -8.40
CA ASN A 370 13.81 28.11 -6.98
C ASN A 370 12.44 28.06 -6.27
N PHE A 371 12.10 26.91 -5.70
CA PHE A 371 11.12 26.81 -4.62
C PHE A 371 11.86 26.50 -3.32
N ASP A 372 12.05 27.53 -2.48
CA ASP A 372 12.50 27.39 -1.09
C ASP A 372 11.35 26.88 -0.20
N GLU A 373 10.83 25.68 -0.47
CA GLU A 373 9.96 24.99 0.49
C GLU A 373 10.83 24.07 1.37
N GLN A 374 10.91 24.37 2.67
CA GLN A 374 11.55 23.50 3.64
C GLN A 374 10.62 22.32 3.94
N PHE A 375 11.08 21.10 3.65
CA PHE A 375 10.36 19.86 3.94
C PHE A 375 10.79 19.29 5.29
N ILE A 376 9.82 18.84 6.08
CA ILE A 376 10.08 18.13 7.34
C ILE A 376 9.94 16.63 7.08
N ASN A 377 11.02 15.89 7.30
CA ASN A 377 11.05 14.43 7.25
C ASN A 377 10.54 13.87 8.59
N TYR A 378 9.42 13.13 8.56
CA TYR A 378 8.81 12.55 9.76
C TYR A 378 9.31 11.14 10.11
N ASP A 379 10.18 10.56 9.28
CA ASP A 379 10.63 9.16 9.39
C ASP A 379 12.14 9.02 9.75
N THR A 380 12.77 10.06 10.32
CA THR A 380 14.24 10.11 10.51
C THR A 380 14.81 9.20 11.61
N GLU A 381 14.01 8.40 12.32
CA GLU A 381 14.47 7.60 13.47
C GLU A 381 14.38 6.06 13.30
N GLY A 382 14.28 5.54 12.07
CA GLY A 382 14.12 4.09 11.86
C GLY A 382 14.69 3.57 10.54
N GLY A 383 15.97 3.82 10.27
CA GLY A 383 16.63 3.36 9.05
C GLY A 383 17.00 1.88 9.07
N PHE A 384 16.37 1.08 8.19
CA PHE A 384 16.92 -0.17 7.64
C PHE A 384 18.10 0.14 6.69
N THR A 385 19.12 0.82 7.19
CA THR A 385 20.36 1.06 6.47
C THR A 385 21.52 0.70 7.38
N ASN A 386 21.99 -0.54 7.31
CA ASN A 386 23.40 -0.82 7.53
C ASN A 386 23.79 -2.04 6.70
N GLY A 387 24.60 -1.77 5.68
CA GLY A 387 25.33 -2.78 4.95
C GLY A 387 26.29 -3.50 5.90
N TYR A 388 26.32 -4.81 5.77
CA TYR A 388 27.33 -5.67 6.37
C TYR A 388 28.73 -5.20 5.96
N SER A 389 29.54 -4.83 6.95
CA SER A 389 31.00 -4.88 6.86
C SER A 389 31.51 -5.68 8.06
N GLY A 390 32.31 -6.71 7.77
CA GLY A 390 32.77 -7.71 8.73
C GLY A 390 33.78 -7.17 9.75
N PRO A 391 34.15 -8.00 10.75
CA PRO A 391 34.84 -7.55 11.95
C PRO A 391 36.35 -7.35 11.71
N GLN A 392 36.90 -6.26 12.23
CA GLN A 392 38.33 -6.08 12.46
C GLN A 392 38.65 -6.21 13.95
N ASP A 393 39.74 -6.92 14.19
CA ASP A 393 40.32 -7.33 15.46
C ASP A 393 40.48 -6.20 16.48
N TYR A 394 40.07 -6.48 17.73
CA TYR A 394 40.51 -5.71 18.89
C TYR A 394 41.59 -6.48 19.65
N GLN A 395 42.81 -5.94 19.54
CA GLN A 395 43.95 -6.25 20.38
C GLN A 395 43.67 -5.88 21.85
N GLN A 396 44.12 -6.75 22.75
CA GLN A 396 44.21 -6.46 24.19
C GLN A 396 45.28 -5.41 24.49
N PRO A 397 45.19 -4.74 25.65
CA PRO A 397 46.36 -4.41 26.42
C PRO A 397 46.30 -5.00 27.83
N GLY A 398 47.40 -5.67 28.20
CA GLY A 398 47.64 -6.19 29.53
C GLY A 398 48.35 -5.19 30.46
N TYR A 399 48.38 -5.63 31.72
CA TYR A 399 49.29 -5.30 32.82
C TYR A 399 49.21 -3.92 33.47
N TRP A 400 48.77 -3.92 34.75
CA TRP A 400 49.57 -3.43 35.88
C TRP A 400 49.38 -4.35 37.09
N MET A 401 50.49 -4.89 37.61
CA MET A 401 50.60 -5.47 38.95
C MET A 401 51.02 -4.37 39.94
N ASP A 402 50.51 -4.48 41.17
CA ASP A 402 51.16 -4.32 42.48
C ASP A 402 50.04 -3.98 43.48
N GLY A 403 49.93 -4.54 44.68
CA GLY A 403 50.88 -5.28 45.48
C GLY A 403 50.61 -4.92 46.94
N ALA A 404 50.08 -5.90 47.68
CA ALA A 404 50.36 -6.21 49.09
C ALA A 404 49.59 -5.53 50.26
N GLN A 405 49.28 -6.42 51.22
CA GLN A 405 49.02 -6.28 52.67
C GLN A 405 47.62 -5.75 53.08
N ARG A 406 46.81 -6.41 53.92
CA ARG A 406 47.03 -7.45 54.94
C ARG A 406 45.90 -8.48 54.96
#